data_AF-A0A1T5H279-F1
#
_entry.id   AF-A0A1T5H279-F1
#
_cell.length_a   1.000
_cell.length_b   1.000
_cell.length_c   1.000
_cell.angle_alpha   90.00
_cell.angle_beta   90.00
_cell.angle_gamma   90.00
#
_symmetry.space_group_name_H-M   'P 1'
#
loop_
_entity.id
_entity.type
_entity.pdbx_description
1 polymer ?
#
loop_
_entity_poly.entity_id
_entity_poly.type
_entity_poly.pdbx_seq_one_letter_code
_entity_poly.pdbx_strand_id
1 'polypeptide(L)' 'MTDFAQARLDMFESGLFSQGDAFWRWIATDEARPDLAAFAADRAPPREGEFFAVDLAAEDLLDPDHLAELAQHIEAAHG' A
#
# COMPACT_ATOMS: atom_id res chain seq x y z
N MET A 1 14.24 7.45 8.16
CA MET A 1 13.90 6.34 7.24
C MET A 1 12.87 6.90 6.28
N THR A 2 12.97 6.61 4.98
CA THR A 2 12.02 7.14 3.98
C THR A 2 10.63 6.54 4.22
N ASP A 3 9.57 7.32 4.04
CA ASP A 3 8.17 6.87 4.24
C ASP A 3 7.87 5.58 3.48
N PHE A 4 8.44 5.43 2.27
CA PHE A 4 8.35 4.21 1.46
C PHE A 4 9.01 2.98 2.09
N ALA A 5 10.12 3.12 2.81
CA ALA A 5 10.75 1.98 3.47
C ALA A 5 9.93 1.49 4.67
N GLN A 6 9.27 2.42 5.38
CA GLN A 6 8.39 2.09 6.48
C GLN A 6 7.07 1.46 5.98
N ALA A 7 6.45 2.03 4.94
CA ALA A 7 5.25 1.48 4.32
C ALA A 7 5.42 0.03 3.84
N ARG A 8 6.58 -0.30 3.26
CA ARG A 8 6.92 -1.69 2.88
C ARG A 8 6.91 -2.64 4.08
N LEU A 9 7.41 -2.19 5.23
CA LEU A 9 7.40 -2.97 6.47
C LEU A 9 5.99 -3.09 7.02
N ASP A 10 5.20 -2.02 7.01
CA ASP A 10 3.81 -2.05 7.47
C ASP A 10 2.92 -2.98 6.60
N MET A 11 3.12 -2.99 5.28
CA MET A 11 2.44 -3.94 4.37
C MET A 11 2.85 -5.40 4.64
N PHE A 12 4.12 -5.63 5.01
CA PHE A 12 4.60 -6.95 5.40
C PHE A 12 3.99 -7.39 6.75
N GLU A 13 4.00 -6.52 7.76
CA GLU A 13 3.47 -6.80 9.10
C GLU A 13 1.95 -6.99 9.11
N SER A 14 1.21 -6.32 8.22
CA SER A 14 -0.23 -6.51 8.05
C SER A 14 -0.60 -7.82 7.33
N GLY A 15 0.38 -8.50 6.73
CA GLY A 15 0.16 -9.75 6.01
C GLY A 15 -0.66 -9.60 4.73
N LEU A 16 -0.91 -8.37 4.30
CA LEU A 16 -1.79 -8.05 3.18
C LEU A 16 -1.32 -8.68 1.86
N PHE A 17 0.00 -8.86 1.73
CA PHE A 17 0.65 -9.39 0.53
C PHE A 17 1.88 -10.28 0.82
N SER A 18 2.11 -10.67 2.07
CA SER A 18 3.38 -11.25 2.54
C SER A 18 3.60 -12.73 2.17
N GLN A 19 3.05 -13.22 1.06
CA GLN A 19 3.01 -14.66 0.78
C GLN A 19 4.01 -15.17 -0.27
N GLY A 20 4.70 -14.31 -1.04
CA GLY A 20 5.58 -14.81 -2.11
C GLY A 20 6.56 -13.80 -2.72
N ASP A 21 7.47 -14.33 -3.54
CA ASP A 21 8.46 -13.55 -4.29
C ASP A 21 7.83 -12.55 -5.27
N ALA A 22 6.61 -12.83 -5.74
CA ALA A 22 5.86 -11.96 -6.64
C ALA A 22 5.67 -10.56 -6.03
N PHE A 23 5.27 -10.50 -4.76
CA PHE A 23 5.14 -9.24 -4.02
C PHE A 23 6.47 -8.48 -3.93
N TRP A 24 7.57 -9.16 -3.64
CA TRP A 24 8.89 -8.53 -3.56
C TRP A 24 9.39 -8.01 -4.91
N ARG A 25 9.04 -8.69 -6.01
CA ARG A 25 9.32 -8.22 -7.37
C ARG A 25 8.47 -7.00 -7.70
N TRP A 26 7.17 -7.03 -7.39
CA TRP A 26 6.25 -5.92 -7.61
C TRP A 26 6.64 -4.66 -6.82
N ILE A 27 6.96 -4.79 -5.52
CA ILE A 27 7.27 -3.63 -4.66
C ILE A 27 8.57 -2.91 -5.02
N ALA A 28 9.41 -3.56 -5.85
CA ALA A 28 10.61 -2.98 -6.44
C ALA A 28 10.33 -2.18 -7.73
N THR A 29 9.11 -2.26 -8.27
CA THR A 29 8.68 -1.52 -9.46
C THR A 29 8.17 -0.12 -9.11
N ASP A 30 8.06 0.71 -10.14
CA ASP A 30 7.47 2.04 -10.06
C ASP A 30 5.94 2.00 -9.92
N GLU A 31 5.30 0.88 -10.27
CA GLU A 31 3.85 0.67 -10.24
C GLU A 31 3.32 0.54 -8.81
N ALA A 32 4.15 0.08 -7.88
CA ALA A 32 3.80 -0.04 -6.46
C ALA A 32 3.83 1.31 -5.70
N ARG A 33 4.32 2.39 -6.31
CA ARG A 33 4.46 3.70 -5.65
C ARG A 33 3.15 4.29 -5.10
N PRO A 34 2.02 4.31 -5.84
CA PRO A 34 0.75 4.79 -5.31
C PRO A 34 0.29 4.02 -4.07
N ASP A 35 0.33 2.68 -4.08
CA ASP A 35 -0.08 1.84 -2.95
C ASP A 35 0.82 2.05 -1.73
N LEU A 36 2.13 2.13 -1.95
CA LEU A 36 3.08 2.43 -0.87
C LEU A 36 2.84 3.82 -0.25
N ALA A 37 2.46 4.81 -1.06
CA ALA A 37 2.14 6.15 -0.57
C ALA A 37 0.83 6.15 0.21
N ALA A 38 -0.19 5.41 -0.25
CA ALA A 38 -1.45 5.23 0.47
C ALA A 38 -1.23 4.57 1.83
N PHE A 39 -0.43 3.49 1.89
CA PHE A 39 -0.05 2.85 3.14
C PHE A 39 0.74 3.77 4.08
N ALA A 40 1.70 4.54 3.55
CA ALA A 40 2.44 5.50 4.36
C ALA A 40 1.52 6.58 4.96
N ALA A 41 0.53 7.04 4.20
CA ALA A 41 -0.44 8.03 4.65
C ALA A 41 -1.39 7.49 5.71
N ASP A 42 -1.91 6.27 5.53
CA ASP A 42 -2.78 5.59 6.50
C ASP A 42 -2.08 5.36 7.86
N ARG A 43 -0.78 5.04 7.82
CA ARG A 43 0.03 4.76 9.01
C ARG A 43 0.64 6.01 9.66
N ALA A 44 0.54 7.17 9.00
CA ALA A 44 1.09 8.40 9.54
C ALA A 44 0.35 8.82 10.83
N PRO A 45 1.07 9.34 11.85
CA PRO A 45 0.41 9.86 13.04
C PRO A 45 -0.48 11.06 12.65
N PRO A 46 -1.68 11.20 13.27
CA PRO A 46 -2.53 12.36 13.02
C PRO A 46 -1.77 13.64 13.36
N ARG A 47 -1.80 14.65 12.49
CA ARG A 47 -1.18 15.95 12.80
C ARG A 47 -2.09 16.80 13.68
N GLU A 48 -1.51 17.55 14.61
CA GLU A 48 -2.26 18.49 15.46
C GLU A 48 -3.01 19.51 14.59
N GLY A 49 -4.33 19.57 14.71
CA GLY A 49 -5.19 20.48 13.95
C GLY A 49 -5.65 19.97 12.58
N GLU A 50 -5.30 18.74 12.20
CA GLU A 50 -5.79 18.09 10.99
C GLU A 50 -7.25 17.68 11.19
N PHE A 51 -8.19 18.53 10.77
CA PHE A 51 -9.56 18.10 10.55
C PHE A 51 -9.52 17.09 9.39
N PHE A 52 -10.03 15.87 9.60
CA PHE A 52 -10.08 14.78 8.61
C PHE A 52 -10.64 15.28 7.27
N ALA A 53 -9.77 15.81 6.41
CA ALA A 53 -10.06 16.14 5.04
C ALA A 53 -9.90 14.84 4.26
N VAL A 54 -10.86 13.93 4.46
CA VAL A 54 -10.99 12.76 3.60
C VAL A 54 -11.44 13.30 2.25
N ASP A 55 -10.57 13.25 1.25
CA ASP A 55 -10.98 13.46 -0.13
C ASP A 55 -11.85 12.27 -0.55
N LEU A 56 -13.17 12.38 -0.35
CA LEU A 56 -14.14 11.35 -0.68
C LEU A 56 -14.21 11.03 -2.18
N ALA A 57 -13.55 11.84 -3.03
CA ALA A 57 -13.47 11.59 -4.47
C ALA A 57 -12.17 10.88 -4.87
N ALA A 58 -11.21 10.72 -3.97
CA ALA A 58 -10.00 9.93 -4.23
C ALA A 58 -10.33 8.44 -4.26
N GLU A 59 -9.65 7.71 -5.14
CA GLU A 59 -9.72 6.24 -5.17
C GLU A 59 -9.15 5.67 -3.88
N ASP A 60 -9.94 4.84 -3.18
CA ASP A 60 -9.48 4.13 -1.99
C ASP A 60 -8.65 2.92 -2.40
N LEU A 61 -7.36 3.15 -2.60
CA LEU A 61 -6.39 2.11 -2.95
C LEU A 61 -6.22 1.08 -1.82
N LEU A 62 -6.72 1.34 -0.62
CA LEU A 62 -6.68 0.41 0.51
C LEU A 62 -8.03 -0.29 0.73
N ASP A 63 -8.98 -0.14 -0.19
CA ASP A 63 -10.23 -0.88 -0.17
C ASP A 63 -9.98 -2.39 -0.28
N PRO A 64 -10.64 -3.23 0.53
CA PRO A 64 -10.43 -4.68 0.53
C PRO A 64 -10.62 -5.36 -0.83
N ASP A 65 -11.58 -4.91 -1.65
CA ASP A 65 -11.82 -5.49 -2.98
C ASP A 65 -10.69 -5.09 -3.94
N HIS A 66 -10.27 -3.82 -3.91
CA HIS A 66 -9.11 -3.35 -4.68
C HIS A 66 -7.84 -4.14 -4.32
N LEU A 67 -7.56 -4.32 -3.04
CA LEU A 67 -6.38 -5.05 -2.58
C LEU A 67 -6.40 -6.53 -2.99
N ALA A 68 -7.59 -7.16 -3.02
CA ALA A 68 -7.75 -8.54 -3.48
C ALA A 68 -7.52 -8.68 -4.99
N GLU A 69 -7.93 -7.70 -5.81
CA GLU A 69 -7.63 -7.64 -7.24
C GLU A 69 -6.13 -7.40 -7.48
N LEU A 70 -5.54 -6.46 -6.74
CA LEU A 70 -4.12 -6.14 -6.81
C LEU A 70 -3.26 -7.37 -6.49
N ALA A 71 -3.60 -8.14 -5.44
CA ALA A 71 -2.90 -9.37 -5.09
C ALA A 71 -2.89 -10.39 -6.24
N GLN A 72 -4.04 -10.57 -6.90
CA GLN A 72 -4.14 -11.47 -8.06
C GLN A 72 -3.32 -10.97 -9.25
N HIS A 73 -3.32 -9.65 -9.49
CA HIS A 73 -2.52 -9.04 -10.55
C HIS A 73 -1.03 -9.22 -10.30
N ILE A 74 -0.57 -9.00 -9.07
CA ILE A 74 0.83 -9.18 -8.66
C ILE A 74 1.27 -10.62 -8.92
N GLU A 75 0.50 -11.61 -8.48
CA GLU A 75 0.81 -13.02 -8.72
C GLU A 75 0.81 -13.37 -10.20
N ALA A 76 -0.12 -12.84 -10.99
CA ALA A 76 -0.18 -13.10 -12.43
C ALA A 76 0.98 -12.46 -13.21
N ALA A 77 1.45 -11.29 -12.77
CA ALA A 77 2.49 -10.52 -13.47
C ALA A 77 3.92 -10.86 -12.99
N HIS A 78 4.09 -11.28 -11.73
CA HIS A 78 5.40 -11.42 -11.08
C HIS A 78 5.65 -12.78 -10.40
N GLY A 79 4.64 -13.66 -10.36
CA GLY A 79 4.73 -15.04 -9.84
C GLY A 79 5.59 -15.97 -10.68
#